data_AF-A0A3M0ZMF3-F1
#
_entry.id   AF-A0A3M0ZMF3-F1
#
_cell.length_a   1.000
_cell.length_b   1.000
_cell.length_c   1.000
_cell.angle_alpha   90.00
_cell.angle_beta   90.00
_cell.angle_gamma   90.00
#
_symmetry.space_group_name_H-M   'P 1'
#
loop_
_entity.id
_entity.type
_entity.pdbx_description
1 polymer ?
#
loop_
_entity_poly.entity_id
_entity_poly.type
_entity_poly.pdbx_seq_one_letter_code
_entity_poly.pdbx_strand_id
1 'polypeptide(L)'
;MTASVKAIVLEDVRKVDWRDVELATVEAMDARVKTLRSAISVGTERWAYQGKRREIRFPSVLGYMGIGRVVEAGAEAMSQGIK
;
A
#
# COMPACT_ATOMS: atom_id res chain seq x y z
N MET A 1 -15.43 -8.19 -6.20
CA MET A 1 -14.87 -7.46 -7.37
C MET A 1 -13.54 -6.88 -6.93
N THR A 2 -12.48 -7.10 -7.70
CA THR A 2 -11.20 -6.40 -7.51
C THR A 2 -11.40 -4.94 -7.89
N ALA A 3 -10.84 -4.02 -7.10
CA ALA A 3 -10.94 -2.59 -7.35
C ALA A 3 -9.61 -2.11 -7.94
N SER A 4 -9.65 -1.43 -9.08
CA SER A 4 -8.47 -0.82 -9.69
C SER A 4 -8.22 0.56 -9.09
N VAL A 5 -7.01 0.84 -8.62
CA VAL A 5 -6.63 2.13 -8.03
C VAL A 5 -5.29 2.62 -8.55
N LYS A 6 -5.10 3.95 -8.60
CA LYS A 6 -3.79 4.52 -8.92
C LYS A 6 -2.80 4.36 -7.76
N ALA A 7 -1.58 3.91 -8.07
CA ALA A 7 -0.47 3.81 -7.14
C ALA A 7 0.86 4.21 -7.79
N ILE A 8 1.80 4.64 -6.94
CA ILE A 8 3.22 4.77 -7.31
C ILE A 8 3.86 3.40 -7.11
N VAL A 9 4.38 2.83 -8.19
CA VAL A 9 4.96 1.49 -8.19
C VAL A 9 6.44 1.58 -8.50
N LEU A 10 7.25 0.97 -7.66
CA LEU A 10 8.67 0.77 -7.93
C LEU A 10 8.79 -0.50 -8.79
N GLU A 11 9.13 -0.32 -10.08
CA GLU A 11 9.23 -1.40 -11.06
C GLU A 11 10.61 -2.06 -11.06
N ASP A 12 11.64 -1.30 -10.70
CA ASP A 12 13.02 -1.76 -10.57
C ASP A 12 13.83 -0.71 -9.76
N VAL A 13 15.10 -0.99 -9.50
CA VAL A 13 16.06 -0.02 -8.98
C VAL A 13 16.07 1.22 -9.89
N ARG A 14 15.81 2.38 -9.27
CA ARG A 14 15.71 3.68 -9.90
C ARG A 14 14.63 3.79 -10.99
N LYS A 15 13.62 2.93 -10.97
CA LYS A 15 12.52 2.94 -11.93
C LYS A 15 11.17 2.95 -11.21
N VAL A 16 10.45 4.06 -11.34
CA VAL A 16 9.14 4.28 -10.72
C VAL A 16 8.11 4.55 -11.82
N ASP A 17 6.90 4.05 -11.64
CA ASP A 17 5.76 4.27 -12.51
C ASP A 17 4.52 4.71 -11.72
N TRP A 18 3.63 5.46 -12.37
CA TRP A 18 2.30 5.79 -11.84
C TRP A 18 1.28 5.03 -12.68
N ARG A 19 0.74 3.94 -12.11
CA ARG A 19 -0.21 3.09 -12.83
C ARG A 19 -1.37 2.63 -11.97
N ASP A 20 -2.35 2.02 -12.62
CA ASP A 20 -3.43 1.32 -11.93
C ASP A 20 -2.92 -0.03 -11.39
N VAL A 21 -3.32 -0.37 -10.18
CA VAL A 21 -3.07 -1.65 -9.53
C VAL A 21 -4.39 -2.26 -9.08
N GLU A 22 -4.52 -3.57 -9.26
CA GLU A 22 -5.67 -4.32 -8.78
C GLU A 22 -5.53 -4.58 -7.29
N LEU A 23 -6.55 -4.21 -6.53
CA LEU A 23 -6.65 -4.54 -5.11
C LEU A 23 -7.26 -5.93 -4.94
N ALA A 24 -6.66 -6.71 -4.05
CA ALA A 24 -7.24 -7.96 -3.58
C ALA A 24 -8.63 -7.73 -2.97
N THR A 25 -9.44 -8.80 -2.97
CA THR A 25 -10.68 -8.84 -2.21
C THR A 25 -10.37 -8.74 -0.72
N VAL A 26 -11.20 -8.04 0.04
CA VAL A 26 -11.06 -7.91 1.50
C VAL A 26 -11.39 -9.25 2.15
N GLU A 27 -10.43 -9.85 2.84
CA GLU A 27 -10.65 -11.07 3.63
C GLU A 27 -11.17 -10.73 5.05
N ALA A 28 -11.42 -11.76 5.87
CA ALA A 28 -12.11 -11.64 7.16
C ALA A 28 -11.42 -10.68 8.15
N MET A 29 -10.08 -10.63 8.13
CA MET A 29 -9.24 -9.79 9.00
C MET A 29 -8.73 -8.50 8.34
N ASP A 30 -9.08 -8.26 7.08
CA ASP A 30 -8.55 -7.13 6.32
C ASP A 30 -9.32 -5.83 6.58
N ALA A 31 -8.67 -4.71 6.26
CA ALA A 31 -9.32 -3.41 6.11
C ALA A 31 -8.83 -2.73 4.82
N ARG A 32 -9.77 -2.27 4.00
CA ARG A 32 -9.48 -1.44 2.83
C ARG A 32 -9.54 0.02 3.23
N VAL A 33 -8.44 0.73 3.01
CA VAL A 33 -8.29 2.14 3.39
C VAL A 33 -8.14 2.99 2.13
N LYS A 34 -8.99 4.01 1.99
CA LYS A 34 -8.76 5.08 1.02
C LYS A 34 -7.72 6.04 1.58
N THR A 35 -6.50 5.96 1.06
CA THR A 35 -5.40 6.84 1.42
C THR A 35 -5.75 8.30 1.10
N LEU A 36 -5.65 9.18 2.09
CA LEU A 36 -5.87 10.62 1.93
C LEU A 36 -4.55 11.35 1.77
N ARG A 37 -3.53 10.96 2.54
CA ARG A 37 -2.17 11.49 2.47
C ARG A 37 -1.18 10.35 2.73
N SER A 38 -0.08 10.38 2.00
CA SER A 38 1.08 9.51 2.21
C SER A 38 2.31 10.38 2.39
N ALA A 39 3.20 9.98 3.30
CA ALA A 39 4.48 10.63 3.52
C ALA A 39 5.61 9.73 3.01
N ILE A 40 6.70 10.35 2.57
CA ILE A 40 7.89 9.66 2.08
C ILE A 40 8.97 9.75 3.15
N SER A 41 9.49 8.62 3.61
CA SER A 41 10.72 8.61 4.40
C SER A 41 11.91 8.80 3.47
N VAL A 42 12.60 9.91 3.67
CA VAL A 42 13.85 10.24 2.95
C VAL A 42 14.93 9.18 3.09
N GLY A 43 14.87 8.33 4.14
CA GLY A 43 15.75 7.17 4.29
C GLY A 43 15.19 5.94 3.59
N THR A 44 14.03 5.46 4.06
CA THR A 44 13.48 4.15 3.70
C THR A 44 13.13 4.04 2.22
N GLU A 45 12.32 4.96 1.69
CA GLU A 45 11.93 4.96 0.28
C GLU A 45 13.14 5.25 -0.62
N ARG A 46 14.06 6.12 -0.22
CA ARG A 46 15.29 6.39 -0.99
C ARG A 46 16.17 5.15 -1.11
N TRP A 47 16.35 4.40 -0.03
CA TRP A 47 17.13 3.17 -0.05
C TRP A 47 16.46 2.08 -0.89
N ALA A 48 15.13 1.97 -0.85
CA ALA A 48 14.39 1.09 -1.74
C ALA A 48 14.59 1.48 -3.22
N TYR A 49 14.40 2.76 -3.55
CA TYR A 49 14.62 3.29 -4.90
C TYR A 49 16.04 3.06 -5.40
N GLN A 50 17.04 3.08 -4.52
CA GLN A 50 18.44 2.83 -4.86
C GLN A 50 18.84 1.35 -4.87
N GLY A 51 17.93 0.41 -4.57
CA GLY A 51 18.24 -1.02 -4.50
C GLY A 51 19.08 -1.43 -3.27
N LYS A 52 19.09 -0.61 -2.22
CA LYS A 52 19.84 -0.90 -0.97
C LYS A 52 19.06 -1.76 0.02
N ARG A 53 17.75 -1.95 -0.21
CA ARG A 53 16.86 -2.79 0.59
C ARG A 53 16.65 -4.13 -0.10
N ARG A 54 17.39 -5.16 0.33
CA ARG A 54 17.40 -6.50 -0.30
C ARG A 54 16.08 -7.25 -0.16
N GLU A 55 15.26 -6.86 0.82
CA GLU A 55 13.95 -7.43 1.09
C GLU A 55 12.86 -6.98 0.10
N ILE A 56 13.09 -5.91 -0.66
CA ILE A 56 12.11 -5.40 -1.64
C ILE A 56 12.12 -6.28 -2.88
N ARG A 57 10.93 -6.76 -3.27
CA ARG A 57 10.70 -7.47 -4.53
C ARG A 57 9.95 -6.56 -5.48
N PHE A 58 10.36 -6.53 -6.74
CA PHE A 58 9.70 -5.73 -7.78
C PHE A 58 8.68 -6.57 -8.56
N PRO A 59 7.55 -5.98 -9.00
CA PRO A 59 7.10 -4.62 -8.71
C PRO A 59 6.63 -4.46 -7.25
N SER A 60 6.80 -3.27 -6.69
CA SER A 60 6.41 -2.99 -5.29
C SER A 60 5.69 -1.65 -5.13
N VAL A 61 4.57 -1.65 -4.41
CA VAL A 61 3.95 -0.41 -3.92
C VAL A 61 4.55 -0.09 -2.55
N LEU A 62 5.26 1.03 -2.45
CA LEU A 62 5.84 1.51 -1.19
C LEU A 62 4.91 2.52 -0.51
N GLY A 63 5.26 2.92 0.71
CA GLY A 63 4.54 3.92 1.49
C GLY A 63 3.94 3.33 2.75
N TYR A 64 4.76 3.23 3.79
CA TYR A 64 4.36 2.74 5.11
C TYR A 64 3.82 3.84 6.03
N MET A 65 3.98 5.11 5.64
CA MET A 65 3.49 6.26 6.39
C MET A 65 2.31 6.89 5.65
N GLY A 66 1.12 6.77 6.21
CA GLY A 66 -0.06 7.37 5.61
C GLY A 66 -1.20 7.51 6.59
N ILE A 67 -2.15 8.35 6.20
CA ILE A 67 -3.46 8.46 6.85
C ILE A 67 -4.55 8.29 5.79
N GLY A 68 -5.67 7.70 6.21
CA GLY A 68 -6.78 7.43 5.31
C GLY A 68 -8.07 7.17 6.05
N ARG A 69 -9.10 6.81 5.29
CA ARG A 69 -10.41 6.40 5.81
C ARG A 69 -10.64 4.94 5.44
N VAL A 70 -11.04 4.13 6.42
CA VAL A 70 -11.53 2.77 6.16
C VAL A 70 -12.81 2.87 5.33
N VAL A 71 -12.84 2.20 4.17
CA VAL A 71 -13.99 2.18 3.26
C VAL A 71 -14.67 0.81 3.22
N GLU A 72 -13.97 -0.24 3.65
CA GLU A 72 -14.46 -1.61 3.74
C GLU A 72 -13.60 -2.35 4.77
N ALA A 73 -14.20 -3.25 5.54
CA ALA A 73 -13.50 -4.07 6.52
C ALA A 73 -14.12 -5.47 6.56
N GLY A 74 -13.28 -6.48 6.79
CA GLY A 74 -13.71 -7.86 6.96
C GLY A 74 -14.59 -8.04 8.20
N ALA A 75 -15.45 -9.07 8.17
CA ALA A 75 -16.42 -9.33 9.23
C ALA A 75 -15.76 -9.54 10.60
N GLU A 76 -14.62 -10.23 10.65
CA GLU A 76 -13.91 -10.44 11.90
C GLU A 76 -13.16 -9.18 12.35
N ALA A 77 -12.59 -8.39 11.42
CA ALA A 77 -11.96 -7.13 11.77
C ALA A 77 -12.95 -6.15 12.42
N MET A 78 -14.19 -6.10 11.93
CA MET A 78 -15.26 -5.29 12.52
C MET A 78 -15.66 -5.76 13.92
N SER A 79 -15.59 -7.07 14.21
CA SER A 79 -16.00 -7.60 15.52
C SER A 79 -14.98 -7.30 16.64
N GLN A 80 -13.74 -6.93 16.29
CA GLN A 80 -12.69 -6.53 17.24
C GLN A 80 -12.71 -5.05 17.60
N GLY A 81 -13.58 -4.24 16.97
CA GLY A 81 -13.70 -2.82 17.29
C GLY A 81 -14.17 -2.58 18.73
N ILE A 82 -13.62 -1.55 19.38
CA ILE A 82 -14.13 -1.06 20.66
C ILE A 82 -15.54 -0.51 20.41
N LYS A 83 -16.53 -1.05 21.12
CA LYS A 83 -17.94 -0.61 21.06
C LYS A 83 -18.15 0.74 21.73
#